data_AF-D0E0R8-F1
#
_entry.id   AF-D0E0R8-F1
#
_cell.length_a   1.000
_cell.length_b   1.000
_cell.length_c   1.000
_cell.angle_alpha   90.00
_cell.angle_beta   90.00
_cell.angle_gamma   90.00
#
_symmetry.space_group_name_H-M   'P 1'
#
loop_
_entity.id
_entity.type
_entity.pdbx_description
1 polymer ?
#
loop_
_entity_poly.entity_id
_entity_poly.type
_entity_poly.pdbx_seq_one_letter_code
_entity_poly.pdbx_strand_id
1 'polypeptide(L)'
;WANEGNEAGEESVNLFLKSIGLREYSRYISFNHPYSHERPLLGHLKFFPWAVDENYFKAWRQGRTGYPLVDAGMRELWATGWLHDRIRVVVSSFFVKVLQLPWRWGMKYFWDTLLDADLESDALGWQYITGTLPDSREFDRIDNPQFEGYKFDPNGEYVRRWLPEL
;
A
#
# COMPACT_ATOMS: atom_id res chain seq x y z
N TRP A 1 -19.55 12.32 -26.09
CA TRP A 1 -18.31 11.69 -25.62
C TRP A 1 -17.77 10.70 -26.64
N ALA A 2 -18.42 9.54 -26.90
CA ALA A 2 -17.96 8.64 -27.98
C ALA A 2 -18.01 9.29 -29.38
N ASN A 3 -19.06 10.08 -29.66
CA ASN A 3 -19.21 10.81 -30.92
C ASN A 3 -18.24 12.00 -31.10
N GLU A 4 -17.40 12.30 -30.10
CA GLU A 4 -16.42 13.40 -30.13
C GLU A 4 -14.97 12.90 -30.33
N GLY A 5 -14.74 11.59 -30.47
CA GLY A 5 -13.41 11.01 -30.72
C GLY A 5 -12.44 11.11 -29.55
N ASN A 6 -12.94 11.22 -28.31
CA ASN A 6 -12.11 11.34 -27.12
C ASN A 6 -11.60 9.97 -26.65
N GLU A 7 -10.66 9.39 -27.40
CA GLU A 7 -10.06 8.06 -27.13
C GLU A 7 -9.43 7.99 -25.73
N ALA A 8 -8.78 9.06 -25.27
CA ALA A 8 -8.19 9.12 -23.93
C ALA A 8 -9.25 9.02 -22.81
N GLY A 9 -10.42 9.62 -23.02
CA GLY A 9 -11.56 9.49 -22.12
C GLY A 9 -12.08 8.05 -22.07
N GLU A 10 -12.20 7.38 -23.22
CA GLU A 10 -12.65 5.99 -23.31
C GLU A 10 -11.66 5.02 -22.61
N GLU A 11 -10.36 5.20 -22.82
CA GLU A 11 -9.33 4.41 -22.13
C GLU A 11 -9.39 4.63 -20.61
N SER A 12 -9.57 5.87 -20.17
CA SER A 12 -9.65 6.22 -18.74
C SER A 12 -10.83 5.54 -18.05
N VAL A 13 -11.98 5.42 -18.72
CA VAL A 13 -13.14 4.68 -18.19
C VAL A 13 -12.80 3.21 -17.99
N ASN A 14 -12.14 2.59 -18.96
CA ASN A 14 -11.74 1.18 -18.85
C ASN A 14 -10.75 0.95 -17.70
N LEU A 15 -9.78 1.85 -17.51
CA LEU A 15 -8.85 1.79 -16.37
C LEU A 15 -9.57 1.96 -15.03
N PHE A 16 -10.53 2.87 -14.94
CA PHE A 16 -11.34 3.05 -13.74
C PHE A 16 -12.20 1.81 -13.42
N LEU A 17 -12.85 1.23 -14.44
CA LEU A 17 -13.61 -0.01 -14.28
C LEU A 17 -12.72 -1.18 -13.85
N LYS A 18 -11.47 -1.23 -14.33
CA LYS A 18 -10.48 -2.21 -13.86
C LYS A 18 -10.17 -2.03 -12.38
N SER A 19 -10.05 -0.80 -11.88
CA SER A 19 -9.88 -0.51 -10.46
C SER A 19 -11.07 -0.97 -9.62
N ILE A 20 -12.31 -0.80 -10.11
CA ILE A 20 -13.49 -1.40 -9.46
C ILE A 20 -13.40 -2.93 -9.48
N GLY A 21 -12.93 -3.52 -10.58
CA GLY A 21 -12.70 -4.95 -10.70
C GLY A 21 -11.75 -5.51 -9.64
N LEU A 22 -10.75 -4.74 -9.19
CA LEU A 22 -9.85 -5.16 -8.10
C LEU A 22 -10.57 -5.33 -6.77
N ARG A 23 -11.60 -4.50 -6.49
CA ARG A 23 -12.45 -4.66 -5.31
C ARG A 23 -13.34 -5.91 -5.42
N GLU A 24 -13.90 -6.20 -6.59
CA GLU A 24 -14.66 -7.43 -6.77
C GLU A 24 -13.76 -8.68 -6.73
N TYR A 25 -12.51 -8.54 -7.16
CA TYR A 25 -11.51 -9.59 -7.04
C TYR A 25 -11.11 -9.88 -5.59
N SER A 26 -10.99 -8.86 -4.73
CA SER A 26 -10.67 -9.08 -3.31
C SER A 26 -11.75 -9.91 -2.59
N ARG A 27 -13.02 -9.64 -2.91
CA ARG A 27 -14.19 -10.44 -2.49
C ARG A 27 -14.14 -11.86 -3.02
N TYR A 28 -13.90 -12.01 -4.31
CA TYR A 28 -13.81 -13.31 -4.94
C TYR A 28 -12.72 -14.18 -4.29
N ILE A 29 -11.55 -13.60 -4.03
CA ILE A 29 -10.45 -14.29 -3.37
C ILE A 29 -10.82 -14.67 -1.94
N SER A 30 -11.42 -13.75 -1.18
CA SER A 30 -11.84 -14.00 0.20
C SER A 30 -12.92 -15.08 0.29
N PHE A 31 -13.85 -15.12 -0.65
CA PHE A 31 -14.88 -16.16 -0.74
C PHE A 31 -14.30 -17.54 -1.06
N ASN A 32 -13.42 -17.64 -2.06
CA ASN A 32 -12.83 -18.92 -2.48
C ASN A 32 -11.72 -19.40 -1.55
N HIS A 33 -11.08 -18.49 -0.82
CA HIS A 33 -10.04 -18.76 0.15
C HIS A 33 -10.36 -18.10 1.50
N PRO A 34 -11.31 -18.65 2.29
CA PRO A 34 -11.83 -18.01 3.50
C PRO A 34 -10.77 -17.62 4.54
N TYR A 35 -9.63 -18.32 4.58
CA TYR A 35 -8.55 -18.04 5.52
C TYR A 35 -7.52 -17.02 5.01
N SER A 36 -7.72 -16.41 3.84
CA SER A 36 -6.79 -15.46 3.21
C SER A 36 -6.55 -14.21 4.06
N HIS A 37 -7.51 -13.81 4.89
CA HIS A 37 -7.36 -12.67 5.81
C HIS A 37 -6.48 -13.00 7.03
N GLU A 38 -6.41 -14.27 7.44
CA GLU A 38 -5.56 -14.70 8.55
C GLU A 38 -4.18 -15.16 8.07
N ARG A 39 -4.11 -15.77 6.88
CA ARG A 39 -2.92 -16.48 6.40
C ARG A 39 -2.64 -16.08 4.95
N PRO A 40 -1.38 -15.83 4.60
CA PRO A 40 -1.02 -15.55 3.22
C PRO A 40 -1.39 -16.74 2.33
N LEU A 41 -1.88 -16.46 1.13
CA LEU A 41 -2.20 -17.47 0.12
C LEU A 41 -0.98 -18.32 -0.25
N LEU A 42 0.16 -17.68 -0.46
CA LEU A 42 1.44 -18.35 -0.64
C LEU A 42 2.22 -18.39 0.67
N GLY A 43 2.48 -19.60 1.18
CA GLY A 43 3.14 -19.82 2.47
C GLY A 43 4.66 -19.58 2.52
N HIS A 44 5.28 -19.05 1.46
CA HIS A 44 6.74 -18.93 1.39
C HIS A 44 7.34 -17.96 2.43
N LEU A 45 6.56 -16.99 2.91
CA LEU A 45 6.97 -16.09 4.00
C LEU A 45 6.61 -16.59 5.41
N LYS A 46 6.10 -17.82 5.55
CA LYS A 46 5.70 -18.37 6.86
C LYS A 46 6.83 -18.39 7.89
N PHE A 47 8.06 -18.61 7.43
CA PHE A 47 9.27 -18.68 8.26
C PHE A 47 10.22 -17.51 8.04
N PHE A 48 9.74 -16.42 7.44
CA PHE A 48 10.56 -15.23 7.25
C PHE A 48 10.96 -14.64 8.61
N PRO A 49 12.25 -14.34 8.86
CA PRO A 49 12.72 -13.85 10.15
C PRO A 49 12.45 -12.35 10.29
N TRP A 50 11.18 -11.99 10.50
CA TRP A 50 10.77 -10.60 10.72
C TRP A 50 11.52 -9.96 11.89
N ALA A 51 11.96 -8.72 11.71
CA ALA A 51 12.51 -7.91 12.79
C ALA A 51 11.37 -7.50 13.74
N VAL A 52 11.45 -7.91 15.01
CA VAL A 52 10.48 -7.49 16.04
C VAL A 52 11.05 -6.25 16.74
N ASP A 53 11.04 -5.12 16.02
CA ASP A 53 11.54 -3.83 16.52
C ASP A 53 10.39 -2.82 16.69
N GLU A 54 9.99 -2.61 17.94
CA GLU A 54 8.92 -1.67 18.29
C GLU A 54 9.31 -0.20 18.03
N ASN A 55 10.60 0.14 18.04
CA ASN A 55 11.06 1.50 17.74
C ASN A 55 10.90 1.80 16.25
N TYR A 56 11.23 0.85 15.38
CA TYR A 56 10.95 0.99 13.95
C TYR A 56 9.45 1.06 13.67
N PHE A 57 8.65 0.23 14.33
CA PHE A 57 7.20 0.31 14.21
C PHE A 57 6.67 1.69 14.62
N LYS A 58 7.15 2.24 15.75
CA LYS A 58 6.77 3.56 16.23
C LYS A 58 7.22 4.69 15.29
N ALA A 59 8.44 4.62 14.76
CA ALA A 59 8.97 5.62 13.83
C ALA A 59 8.16 5.66 12.53
N TRP A 60 7.83 4.49 11.97
CA TRP A 60 6.96 4.37 10.81
C TRP A 60 5.58 4.96 11.08
N ARG A 61 4.96 4.57 12.20
CA ARG A 61 3.62 5.04 12.58
C ARG A 61 3.54 6.56 12.72
N GLN A 62 4.62 7.21 13.14
CA GLN A 62 4.69 8.65 13.38
C GLN A 62 5.19 9.46 12.16
N GLY A 63 5.56 8.80 11.06
CA GLY A 63 6.20 9.47 9.92
C GLY A 63 7.52 10.15 10.32
N ARG A 64 8.39 9.39 11.00
CA ARG A 64 9.75 9.79 11.44
C ARG A 64 10.81 8.79 10.99
N THR A 65 10.65 8.24 9.80
CA THR A 65 11.55 7.24 9.21
C THR A 65 12.79 7.87 8.57
N GLY A 66 12.73 9.17 8.24
CA GLY A 66 13.77 9.86 7.48
C GLY A 66 13.61 9.72 5.96
N TYR A 67 12.54 9.06 5.49
CA TYR A 67 12.21 8.93 4.07
C TYR A 67 11.01 9.84 3.74
N PRO A 68 11.21 10.97 3.05
CA PRO A 68 10.19 12.01 2.95
C PRO A 68 8.84 11.55 2.40
N LEU A 69 8.83 10.70 1.37
CA LEU A 69 7.58 10.20 0.78
C LEU A 69 6.82 9.27 1.73
N VAL A 70 7.54 8.45 2.50
CA VAL A 70 6.94 7.57 3.50
C VAL A 70 6.39 8.41 4.66
N ASP A 71 7.20 9.36 5.15
CA ASP A 71 6.84 10.21 6.27
C ASP A 71 5.65 11.12 5.96
N ALA A 72 5.58 11.67 4.74
CA ALA A 72 4.43 12.42 4.25
C ALA A 72 3.16 11.56 4.23
N GLY A 73 3.23 10.34 3.70
CA GLY A 73 2.11 9.40 3.69
C GLY A 73 1.63 9.04 5.09
N MET A 74 2.54 8.70 5.99
CA MET A 74 2.16 8.32 7.36
C MET A 74 1.54 9.50 8.13
N ARG A 75 1.93 10.74 7.84
CA ARG A 75 1.29 11.95 8.40
C ARG A 75 -0.07 12.24 7.78
N GLU A 76 -0.23 12.09 6.46
CA GLU A 76 -1.53 12.20 5.79
C GLU A 76 -2.54 11.20 6.34
N LEU A 77 -2.12 9.93 6.47
CA LEU A 77 -2.95 8.86 7.00
C LEU A 77 -3.51 9.23 8.38
N TRP A 78 -2.64 9.65 9.30
CA TRP A 78 -3.06 9.99 10.65
C TRP A 78 -3.94 11.25 10.69
N ALA A 79 -3.68 12.23 9.83
CA ALA A 79 -4.43 13.48 9.81
C ALA A 79 -5.81 13.38 9.14
N THR A 80 -5.96 12.50 8.16
CA THR A 80 -7.15 12.45 7.28
C THR A 80 -7.92 11.14 7.33
N GLY A 81 -7.28 10.06 7.78
CA GLY A 81 -7.81 8.71 7.70
C GLY A 81 -7.89 8.15 6.28
N TRP A 82 -7.16 8.73 5.32
CA TRP A 82 -7.14 8.29 3.93
C TRP A 82 -5.72 8.36 3.35
N LEU A 83 -5.44 7.52 2.37
CA LEU A 83 -4.20 7.54 1.60
C LEU A 83 -4.48 7.23 0.14
N HIS A 84 -3.78 7.93 -0.75
CA HIS A 84 -3.76 7.56 -2.16
C HIS A 84 -3.15 6.16 -2.35
N ASP A 85 -3.73 5.33 -3.23
CA ASP A 85 -3.33 3.94 -3.45
C ASP A 85 -1.81 3.78 -3.70
N ARG A 86 -1.22 4.65 -4.53
CA ARG A 86 0.23 4.62 -4.78
C ARG A 86 1.06 4.88 -3.52
N ILE A 87 0.60 5.77 -2.64
CA ILE A 87 1.29 6.05 -1.38
C ILE A 87 1.10 4.87 -0.42
N ARG A 88 -0.08 4.23 -0.37
CA ARG A 88 -0.29 2.99 0.39
C ARG A 88 0.72 1.91 -0.01
N VAL A 89 0.97 1.74 -1.31
CA VAL A 89 1.99 0.80 -1.82
C VAL A 89 3.38 1.16 -1.31
N VAL A 90 3.78 2.43 -1.40
CA VAL A 90 5.11 2.88 -0.94
C VAL A 90 5.29 2.66 0.57
N VAL A 91 4.36 3.14 1.40
CA VAL A 91 4.50 3.07 2.87
C VAL A 91 4.46 1.62 3.38
N SER A 92 3.66 0.75 2.75
CA SER A 92 3.53 -0.65 3.14
C SER A 92 4.67 -1.51 2.59
N SER A 93 5.16 -1.21 1.38
CA SER A 93 6.36 -1.84 0.82
C SER A 93 7.58 -1.50 1.66
N PHE A 94 7.74 -0.24 2.07
CA PHE A 94 8.78 0.18 3.00
C PHE A 94 8.71 -0.59 4.34
N PHE A 95 7.51 -0.74 4.89
CA PHE A 95 7.26 -1.48 6.12
C PHE A 95 7.75 -2.93 6.06
N VAL A 96 7.38 -3.64 4.98
CA VAL A 96 7.64 -5.07 4.83
C VAL A 96 9.07 -5.33 4.34
N LYS A 97 9.56 -4.56 3.37
CA LYS A 97 10.79 -4.87 2.64
C LYS A 97 12.02 -4.17 3.20
N VAL A 98 11.85 -2.94 3.69
CA VAL A 98 12.97 -2.15 4.25
C VAL A 98 13.08 -2.36 5.76
N LEU A 99 12.00 -2.12 6.50
CA LEU A 99 12.00 -2.32 7.95
C LEU A 99 11.92 -3.80 8.36
N GLN A 100 11.49 -4.68 7.44
CA GLN A 100 11.34 -6.12 7.67
C GLN A 100 10.46 -6.43 8.88
N LEU A 101 9.45 -5.59 9.14
CA LEU A 101 8.51 -5.77 10.25
C LEU A 101 7.41 -6.78 9.88
N PRO A 102 6.80 -7.46 10.87
CA PRO A 102 5.69 -8.37 10.60
C PRO A 102 4.51 -7.62 9.97
N TRP A 103 4.17 -7.93 8.72
CA TRP A 103 3.13 -7.24 7.94
C TRP A 103 1.78 -7.10 8.67
N ARG A 104 1.43 -8.05 9.55
CA ARG A 104 0.22 -8.02 10.38
C ARG A 104 0.15 -6.79 11.30
N TRP A 105 1.29 -6.27 11.74
CA TRP A 105 1.35 -5.04 12.54
C TRP A 105 0.92 -3.83 11.71
N GLY A 106 1.39 -3.75 10.46
CA GLY A 106 0.97 -2.73 9.50
C GLY A 106 -0.51 -2.84 9.17
N MET A 107 -1.00 -4.05 8.87
CA MET A 107 -2.42 -4.31 8.59
C MET A 107 -3.32 -3.86 9.76
N LYS A 108 -2.94 -4.20 11.00
CA LYS A 108 -3.69 -3.76 12.18
C LYS A 108 -3.70 -2.23 12.34
N TYR A 109 -2.56 -1.58 12.11
CA TYR A 109 -2.52 -0.11 12.17
C TYR A 109 -3.39 0.55 11.08
N PHE A 110 -3.37 -0.01 9.87
CA PHE A 110 -4.23 0.46 8.77
C PHE A 110 -5.70 0.29 9.11
N TRP A 111 -6.08 -0.86 9.66
CA TRP A 111 -7.44 -1.12 10.14
C TRP A 111 -7.93 -0.08 11.16
N ASP A 112 -7.04 0.33 12.08
CA ASP A 112 -7.38 1.27 13.15
C ASP A 112 -7.42 2.74 12.69
N THR A 113 -6.89 3.07 11.49
CA THR A 113 -6.69 4.48 11.06
C THR A 113 -7.34 4.84 9.73
N LEU A 114 -7.59 3.87 8.84
CA LEU A 114 -8.21 4.13 7.55
C LEU A 114 -9.74 4.18 7.66
N LEU A 115 -10.33 5.18 7.02
CA LEU A 115 -11.79 5.32 6.89
C LEU A 115 -12.39 4.30 5.91
N ASP A 116 -11.60 3.88 4.91
CA ASP A 116 -11.99 2.92 3.89
C ASP A 116 -11.45 1.50 4.17
N ALA A 117 -11.11 1.21 5.43
CA ALA A 117 -10.68 -0.10 5.86
C ALA A 117 -11.74 -1.15 5.51
N ASP A 118 -11.32 -2.16 4.75
CA ASP A 118 -12.15 -3.25 4.28
C ASP A 118 -11.33 -4.54 4.35
N LEU A 119 -11.85 -5.55 5.05
CA LEU A 119 -11.09 -6.75 5.41
C LEU A 119 -10.52 -7.45 4.17
N GLU A 120 -11.35 -7.54 3.12
CA GLU A 120 -11.04 -8.27 1.90
C GLU A 120 -10.00 -7.51 1.08
N SER A 121 -10.23 -6.21 0.89
CA SER A 121 -9.35 -5.35 0.08
C SER A 121 -8.00 -5.10 0.77
N ASP A 122 -7.99 -4.89 2.09
CA ASP A 122 -6.74 -4.68 2.84
C ASP A 122 -5.93 -5.97 2.93
N ALA A 123 -6.57 -7.12 3.18
CA ALA A 123 -5.88 -8.41 3.17
C ALA A 123 -5.26 -8.70 1.81
N LEU A 124 -5.98 -8.43 0.71
CA LEU A 124 -5.45 -8.57 -0.64
C LEU A 124 -4.28 -7.60 -0.89
N GLY A 125 -4.42 -6.33 -0.49
CA GLY A 125 -3.39 -5.31 -0.67
C GLY A 125 -2.09 -5.63 0.05
N TRP A 126 -2.17 -6.02 1.33
CA TRP A 126 -0.99 -6.45 2.09
C TRP A 126 -0.36 -7.70 1.48
N GLN A 127 -1.17 -8.66 1.02
CA GLN A 127 -0.65 -9.87 0.36
C GLN A 127 0.01 -9.59 -1.00
N TYR A 128 -0.51 -8.63 -1.75
CA TYR A 128 0.07 -8.17 -3.01
C TYR A 128 1.47 -7.56 -2.79
N ILE A 129 1.62 -6.78 -1.71
CA ILE A 129 2.86 -6.08 -1.38
C ILE A 129 3.93 -7.04 -0.82
N THR A 130 3.51 -8.03 -0.03
CA THR A 130 4.40 -9.06 0.53
C THR A 130 4.79 -10.13 -0.50
N GLY A 131 4.25 -10.12 -1.72
CA GLY A 131 4.58 -11.16 -2.70
C GLY A 131 3.76 -12.45 -2.56
N THR A 132 2.72 -12.46 -1.72
CA THR A 132 2.01 -13.68 -1.31
C THR A 132 0.78 -14.04 -2.13
N LEU A 133 0.49 -13.29 -3.20
CA LEU A 133 -0.43 -13.69 -4.28
C LEU A 133 0.36 -14.16 -5.50
N PRO A 134 -0.19 -15.05 -6.34
CA PRO A 134 0.46 -15.50 -7.57
C PRO A 134 0.82 -14.37 -8.55
N ASP A 135 0.06 -13.29 -8.55
CA ASP A 135 0.22 -12.09 -9.39
C ASP A 135 0.91 -10.92 -8.66
N SER A 136 1.47 -11.18 -7.47
CA SER A 136 2.14 -10.15 -6.67
C SER A 136 3.46 -9.69 -7.27
N ARG A 137 3.93 -8.54 -6.79
CA ARG A 137 5.31 -8.12 -6.99
C ARG A 137 6.24 -9.06 -6.23
N GLU A 138 7.33 -9.47 -6.86
CA GLU A 138 8.35 -10.30 -6.22
C GLU A 138 8.86 -9.64 -4.93
N PHE A 139 9.08 -10.46 -3.90
CA PHE A 139 9.41 -9.96 -2.56
C PHE A 139 10.78 -9.27 -2.54
N ASP A 140 11.77 -9.83 -3.25
CA ASP A 140 13.13 -9.33 -3.39
C ASP A 140 13.24 -8.01 -4.16
N ARG A 141 12.21 -7.62 -4.90
CA ARG A 141 12.14 -6.31 -5.54
C ARG A 141 11.83 -5.20 -4.53
N ILE A 142 12.87 -4.56 -4.02
CA ILE A 142 12.75 -3.38 -3.15
C ILE A 142 12.67 -2.12 -4.02
N ASP A 143 11.52 -1.46 -3.99
CA ASP A 143 11.34 -0.19 -4.67
C ASP A 143 12.08 0.91 -3.87
N ASN A 144 12.96 1.69 -4.52
CA ASN A 144 13.68 2.77 -3.85
C ASN A 144 12.73 3.97 -3.63
N PRO A 145 12.44 4.37 -2.38
CA PRO A 145 11.46 5.41 -2.08
C PRO A 145 11.79 6.77 -2.73
N GLN A 146 13.07 7.07 -2.95
CA GLN A 146 13.51 8.30 -3.60
C GLN A 146 13.11 8.33 -5.08
N PHE A 147 13.27 7.19 -5.79
CA PHE A 147 12.89 7.10 -7.20
C PHE A 147 11.37 7.04 -7.41
N GLU A 148 10.65 6.40 -6.48
CA GLU A 148 9.17 6.42 -6.51
C GLU A 148 8.62 7.84 -6.25
N GLY A 149 9.34 8.66 -5.47
CA GLY A 149 9.04 10.09 -5.31
C GLY A 149 9.02 10.85 -6.62
N TYR A 150 10.02 10.67 -7.49
CA TYR A 150 10.03 11.35 -8.80
C TYR A 150 8.86 10.93 -9.72
N LYS A 151 8.33 9.72 -9.55
CA LYS A 151 7.20 9.23 -10.36
C LYS A 151 5.86 9.73 -9.84
N PHE A 152 5.68 9.77 -8.52
CA PHE A 152 4.38 10.03 -7.89
C PHE A 152 4.24 11.43 -7.31
N ASP A 153 5.34 12.13 -7.06
CA ASP A 153 5.39 13.53 -6.64
C ASP A 153 6.52 14.27 -7.40
N PRO A 154 6.39 14.46 -8.74
CA PRO A 154 7.48 14.99 -9.56
C PRO A 154 7.99 16.38 -9.12
N ASN A 155 7.10 17.20 -8.57
CA ASN A 155 7.41 18.56 -8.12
C ASN A 155 7.71 18.65 -6.61
N GLY A 156 7.53 17.57 -5.84
CA GLY A 156 7.69 17.57 -4.39
C GLY A 156 6.57 18.29 -3.62
N GLU A 157 5.42 18.54 -4.25
CA GLU A 157 4.32 19.30 -3.66
C GLU A 157 3.61 18.50 -2.55
N TYR A 158 3.45 17.20 -2.76
CA TYR A 158 2.84 16.31 -1.77
C TYR A 158 3.72 16.22 -0.52
N VAL A 159 5.03 16.04 -0.69
CA VAL A 159 5.97 16.01 0.42
C VAL A 159 5.97 17.34 1.18
N ARG A 160 6.09 18.49 0.51
CA ARG A 160 6.10 19.81 1.19
C ARG A 160 4.80 20.12 1.94
N ARG A 161 3.67 19.60 1.47
CA ARG A 161 2.37 19.78 2.14
C ARG A 161 2.34 19.09 3.50
N TRP A 162 2.88 17.87 3.60
CA TRP A 162 2.81 17.04 4.81
C TRP A 162 4.06 17.11 5.69
N LEU A 163 5.18 17.56 5.11
CA LEU A 163 6.47 17.81 5.77
C LEU A 163 6.93 19.25 5.50
N PRO A 164 6.26 20.27 6.08
CA PRO A 164 6.62 21.68 5.85
C PRO A 164 8.00 22.06 6.43
N GLU A 165 8.61 21.20 7.25
CA GLU A 165 9.98 21.38 7.74
C GLU A 165 11.09 21.14 6.69
N LEU A 166 10.74 20.64 5.49
CA LEU A 166 11.67 20.31 4.39
C LEU A 166 11.66 21.34 3.25
#